data_AF-F5AKL8-F1
#
_entry.id   AF-F5AKL8-F1
#
_cell.length_a   1.000
_cell.length_b   1.000
_cell.length_c   1.000
_cell.angle_alpha   90.00
_cell.angle_beta   90.00
_cell.angle_gamma   90.00
#
_symmetry.space_group_name_H-M   'P 1'
#
loop_
_entity.id
_entity.type
_entity.pdbx_description
1 polymer ?
#
loop_
_entity_poly.entity_id
_entity_poly.type
_entity_poly.pdbx_seq_one_letter_code
_entity_poly.pdbx_strand_id
1 'polypeptide(L)'
;NPLLKYLATGLVTYEGDQWAKHRKLINPAFHVEKLKNMVPAFHLSCSEMIGKWEKEISSNGSCELDVWPYIQALTSDVISRTAFGSSYQEGIRIFQLIREQSVYAMEAVMSLYIPGSRFLPTKRNRKMKAIDHEVRNSIKSIIHNKLKAMKAGEGNYDDLLGIMLESNSKVVEQNQNQSHGMTIYEVIEECKLF
;
A
#
# COMPACT_ATOMS: atom_id res chain seq x y z
N ASN A 1 8.45 16.77 -11.38
CA ASN A 1 7.71 17.64 -10.43
C ASN A 1 7.85 17.07 -9.00
N PRO A 2 8.35 17.82 -7.99
CA PRO A 2 8.56 17.33 -6.63
C PRO A 2 7.30 16.85 -5.90
N LEU A 3 6.12 17.24 -6.37
CA LEU A 3 4.85 16.79 -5.81
C LEU A 3 4.66 15.27 -5.93
N LEU A 4 5.29 14.62 -6.91
CA LEU A 4 5.25 13.17 -7.08
C LEU A 4 5.75 12.40 -5.85
N LYS A 5 6.67 13.00 -5.08
CA LYS A 5 7.19 12.40 -3.84
C LYS A 5 6.11 12.22 -2.75
N TYR A 6 4.99 12.94 -2.85
CA TYR A 6 3.87 12.74 -1.93
C TYR A 6 3.09 11.46 -2.26
N LEU A 7 3.08 11.02 -3.53
CA LEU A 7 2.37 9.81 -3.93
C LEU A 7 3.09 8.57 -3.38
N ALA A 8 4.37 8.41 -3.72
CA ALA A 8 5.23 7.41 -3.12
C ALA A 8 6.70 7.72 -3.43
N THR A 9 7.56 7.23 -2.55
CA THR A 9 8.98 6.93 -2.81
C THR A 9 9.22 5.46 -2.49
N GLY A 10 10.46 4.98 -2.52
CA GLY A 10 10.77 3.57 -2.23
C GLY A 10 11.42 2.88 -3.42
N LEU A 11 11.19 1.58 -3.58
CA LEU A 11 11.73 0.76 -4.67
C LEU A 11 11.56 1.37 -6.08
N VAL A 12 10.50 2.13 -6.32
CA VAL A 12 10.25 2.76 -7.63
C VAL A 12 11.20 3.94 -7.92
N THR A 13 11.80 4.55 -6.89
CA THR A 13 12.72 5.70 -7.03
C THR A 13 14.14 5.45 -6.54
N TYR A 14 14.37 4.35 -5.79
CA TYR A 14 15.71 4.03 -5.29
C TYR A 14 16.57 3.39 -6.36
N GLU A 15 17.89 3.60 -6.24
CA GLU A 15 18.92 3.07 -7.13
C GLU A 15 20.07 2.46 -6.32
N GLY A 16 20.93 1.69 -6.99
CA GLY A 16 22.15 1.12 -6.41
C GLY A 16 21.92 0.31 -5.14
N ASP A 17 22.76 0.53 -4.13
CA ASP A 17 22.75 -0.22 -2.87
C ASP A 17 21.44 -0.05 -2.08
N GLN A 18 20.82 1.13 -2.16
CA GLN A 18 19.54 1.38 -1.47
C GLN A 18 18.43 0.53 -2.07
N TRP A 19 18.34 0.48 -3.41
CA TRP A 19 17.40 -0.39 -4.11
C TRP A 19 17.66 -1.86 -3.79
N ALA A 20 18.92 -2.30 -3.86
CA ALA A 20 19.30 -3.69 -3.61
C ALA A 20 18.93 -4.13 -2.19
N LYS A 21 19.16 -3.27 -1.20
CA LYS A 21 18.77 -3.48 0.20
C LYS A 21 17.26 -3.65 0.36
N HIS A 22 16.47 -2.71 -0.16
CA HIS A 22 15.00 -2.75 -0.04
C HIS A 22 14.42 -3.97 -0.75
N ARG A 23 14.91 -4.26 -1.97
CA ARG A 23 14.46 -5.39 -2.77
C ARG A 23 14.73 -6.71 -2.05
N LYS A 24 15.91 -6.86 -1.43
CA LYS A 24 16.27 -8.03 -0.63
C LYS A 24 15.33 -8.24 0.56
N LEU A 25 14.92 -7.17 1.24
CA LEU A 25 14.04 -7.24 2.41
C LEU A 25 12.57 -7.52 2.04
N ILE A 26 12.12 -7.07 0.87
CA ILE A 26 10.73 -7.21 0.42
C ILE A 26 10.48 -8.53 -0.33
N ASN A 27 11.46 -9.02 -1.10
CA ASN A 27 11.33 -10.23 -1.91
C ASN A 27 10.77 -11.47 -1.19
N PRO A 28 11.11 -11.77 0.08
CA PRO A 28 10.55 -12.92 0.79
C PRO A 28 9.02 -12.96 0.80
N ALA A 29 8.36 -11.80 0.82
CA ALA A 29 6.91 -11.68 0.80
C ALA A 29 6.28 -12.12 -0.53
N PHE A 30 7.08 -12.17 -1.61
CA PHE A 30 6.69 -12.56 -2.95
C PHE A 30 7.22 -13.94 -3.38
N HIS A 31 7.77 -14.72 -2.44
CA HIS A 31 8.06 -16.14 -2.69
C HIS A 31 6.77 -16.93 -2.88
N VAL A 32 6.81 -17.96 -3.74
CA VAL A 32 5.61 -18.75 -4.12
C VAL A 32 4.86 -19.31 -2.91
N GLU A 33 5.58 -19.74 -1.87
CA GLU A 33 4.97 -20.23 -0.63
C GLU A 33 4.14 -19.16 0.08
N LYS A 34 4.62 -17.91 0.10
CA LYS A 34 3.91 -16.77 0.69
C LYS A 34 2.77 -16.29 -0.21
N LEU A 35 2.94 -16.32 -1.53
CA LEU A 35 1.88 -16.00 -2.49
C LEU A 35 0.67 -16.95 -2.37
N LYS A 36 0.90 -18.24 -2.08
CA LYS A 36 -0.20 -19.19 -1.84
C LYS A 36 -1.12 -18.76 -0.68
N ASN A 37 -0.57 -18.10 0.34
CA ASN A 37 -1.35 -17.60 1.47
C ASN A 37 -2.26 -16.41 1.10
N MET A 38 -2.04 -15.76 -0.05
CA MET A 38 -2.85 -14.65 -0.55
C MET A 38 -4.08 -15.12 -1.34
N VAL A 39 -4.05 -16.33 -1.88
CA VAL A 39 -5.13 -16.89 -2.72
C VAL A 39 -6.50 -16.86 -2.04
N PRO A 40 -6.64 -17.18 -0.74
CA PRO A 40 -7.93 -17.06 -0.05
C PRO A 40 -8.49 -15.64 -0.05
N ALA A 41 -7.63 -14.63 0.11
CA ALA A 41 -8.05 -13.22 0.03
C ALA A 41 -8.52 -12.87 -1.38
N PHE A 42 -7.78 -13.29 -2.42
CA PHE A 42 -8.18 -13.08 -3.82
C PHE A 42 -9.54 -13.71 -4.11
N HIS A 43 -9.73 -14.96 -3.70
CA HIS A 43 -10.98 -15.67 -3.88
C HIS A 43 -12.14 -14.95 -3.18
N LEU A 44 -11.97 -14.59 -1.90
CA LEU A 44 -13.00 -13.89 -1.15
C LEU A 44 -13.40 -12.56 -1.80
N SER A 45 -12.43 -11.71 -2.15
CA SER A 45 -12.70 -10.43 -2.80
C SER A 45 -13.42 -10.59 -4.14
N CYS A 46 -13.02 -11.59 -4.95
CA CYS A 46 -13.68 -11.91 -6.21
C CYS A 46 -15.11 -12.41 -5.99
N SER A 47 -15.34 -13.33 -5.05
CA SER A 47 -16.67 -13.85 -4.74
C SER A 47 -17.60 -12.75 -4.24
N GLU A 48 -17.13 -11.84 -3.40
CA GLU A 48 -17.91 -10.68 -2.93
C GLU A 48 -18.30 -9.73 -4.09
N MET A 49 -17.41 -9.53 -5.07
CA MET A 49 -17.70 -8.73 -6.26
C MET A 49 -18.74 -9.40 -7.15
N ILE A 50 -18.57 -10.70 -7.46
CA ILE A 50 -19.54 -11.47 -8.27
C ILE A 50 -20.91 -11.51 -7.60
N GLY A 51 -20.97 -11.72 -6.29
CA GLY A 51 -22.23 -11.69 -5.54
C GLY A 51 -22.93 -10.32 -5.55
N LYS A 52 -22.21 -9.22 -5.81
CA LYS A 52 -22.83 -7.91 -6.09
C LYS A 52 -23.42 -7.87 -7.50
N TRP A 53 -22.71 -8.38 -8.50
CA TRP A 53 -23.19 -8.42 -9.88
C TRP A 53 -24.43 -9.29 -10.03
N GLU A 54 -24.49 -10.45 -9.37
CA GLU A 54 -25.66 -11.34 -9.36
C GLU A 54 -26.92 -10.65 -8.84
N LYS A 55 -26.78 -9.72 -7.88
CA LYS A 55 -27.90 -8.94 -7.35
C LYS A 55 -28.42 -7.91 -8.35
N GLU A 56 -27.54 -7.30 -9.15
CA GLU A 56 -27.93 -6.34 -10.20
C GLU A 56 -28.69 -7.04 -11.36
N ILE A 57 -28.31 -8.28 -11.69
CA ILE A 57 -28.91 -9.07 -12.79
C ILE A 57 -30.34 -9.56 -12.46
N SER A 58 -30.73 -9.55 -11.19
CA SER A 58 -31.90 -10.26 -10.65
C SER A 58 -33.28 -9.82 -11.17
N SER A 59 -33.38 -8.73 -11.95
CA SER A 59 -34.66 -8.18 -12.43
C SER A 59 -35.07 -8.62 -13.85
N ASN A 60 -34.12 -8.82 -14.79
CA ASN A 60 -34.44 -9.09 -16.22
C ASN A 60 -33.59 -10.21 -16.86
N GLY A 61 -32.82 -10.97 -16.06
CA GLY A 61 -31.96 -12.07 -16.55
C GLY A 61 -30.67 -11.63 -17.26
N SER A 62 -30.52 -10.34 -17.55
CA SER A 62 -29.28 -9.69 -18.00
C SER A 62 -29.29 -8.20 -17.64
N CYS A 63 -28.11 -7.60 -17.46
CA CYS A 63 -27.96 -6.16 -17.27
C CYS A 63 -26.65 -5.66 -17.93
N GLU A 64 -26.64 -4.41 -18.37
CA GLU A 64 -25.40 -3.70 -18.70
C GLU A 64 -24.79 -3.17 -17.41
N LEU A 65 -23.48 -3.35 -17.23
CA LEU A 65 -22.78 -2.97 -16.00
C LEU A 65 -21.46 -2.27 -16.31
N ASP A 66 -21.26 -1.09 -15.72
CA ASP A 66 -19.94 -0.48 -15.65
C ASP A 66 -19.08 -1.24 -14.63
N VAL A 67 -18.14 -2.06 -15.13
CA VAL A 67 -17.27 -2.89 -14.30
C VAL A 67 -16.12 -2.10 -13.65
N TRP A 68 -15.85 -0.87 -14.10
CA TRP A 68 -14.67 -0.12 -13.66
C TRP A 68 -14.64 0.16 -12.14
N PRO A 69 -15.73 0.63 -11.50
CA PRO A 69 -15.75 0.82 -10.05
C PRO A 69 -15.58 -0.49 -9.27
N TYR A 70 -16.09 -1.61 -9.81
CA TYR A 70 -15.98 -2.92 -9.20
C TYR A 70 -14.55 -3.45 -9.25
N ILE A 71 -13.87 -3.31 -10.38
CA ILE A 71 -12.46 -3.70 -10.52
C ILE A 71 -11.58 -2.85 -9.60
N GLN A 72 -11.81 -1.53 -9.52
CA GLN A 72 -11.08 -0.67 -8.60
C GLN A 72 -11.30 -1.07 -7.13
N ALA A 73 -12.53 -1.41 -6.75
CA ALA A 73 -12.85 -1.90 -5.42
C ALA A 73 -12.22 -3.28 -5.15
N LEU A 74 -12.25 -4.19 -6.13
CA LEU A 74 -11.63 -5.52 -6.06
C LEU A 74 -10.13 -5.41 -5.80
N THR A 75 -9.40 -4.64 -6.62
CA THR A 75 -7.95 -4.47 -6.44
C THR A 75 -7.63 -3.84 -5.09
N SER A 76 -8.41 -2.83 -4.67
CA SER A 76 -8.27 -2.20 -3.35
C SER A 76 -8.47 -3.21 -2.21
N ASP A 77 -9.49 -4.06 -2.30
CA ASP A 77 -9.80 -5.04 -1.26
C ASP A 77 -8.73 -6.13 -1.20
N VAL A 78 -8.34 -6.65 -2.37
CA VAL A 78 -7.27 -7.65 -2.52
C VAL A 78 -5.98 -7.16 -1.89
N ILE A 79 -5.45 -6.01 -2.31
CA ILE A 79 -4.18 -5.51 -1.78
C ILE A 79 -4.27 -5.20 -0.30
N SER A 80 -5.41 -4.70 0.18
CA SER A 80 -5.58 -4.38 1.59
C SER A 80 -5.56 -5.64 2.47
N ARG A 81 -6.23 -6.71 2.03
CA ARG A 81 -6.25 -7.99 2.74
C ARG A 81 -4.89 -8.67 2.73
N THR A 82 -4.18 -8.65 1.60
CA THR A 82 -2.88 -9.33 1.49
C THR A 82 -1.72 -8.52 2.07
N ALA A 83 -1.79 -7.18 2.02
CA ALA A 83 -0.72 -6.33 2.53
C ALA A 83 -0.83 -6.06 4.03
N PHE A 84 -2.06 -5.88 4.54
CA PHE A 84 -2.28 -5.44 5.93
C PHE A 84 -3.02 -6.46 6.80
N GLY A 85 -3.53 -7.55 6.22
CA GLY A 85 -4.17 -8.64 6.96
C GLY A 85 -5.38 -8.17 7.74
N SER A 86 -5.32 -8.25 9.08
CA SER A 86 -6.41 -7.83 9.96
C SER A 86 -6.72 -6.33 9.90
N SER A 87 -5.82 -5.49 9.40
CA SER A 87 -6.03 -4.05 9.18
C SER A 87 -6.45 -3.70 7.75
N TYR A 88 -7.15 -4.61 7.06
CA TYR A 88 -7.56 -4.40 5.66
C TYR A 88 -8.55 -3.24 5.50
N GLN A 89 -9.37 -2.91 6.50
CA GLN A 89 -10.31 -1.80 6.41
C GLN A 89 -9.57 -0.46 6.34
N GLU A 90 -8.55 -0.29 7.17
CA GLU A 90 -7.63 0.84 7.11
C GLU A 90 -6.85 0.84 5.78
N GLY A 91 -6.44 -0.34 5.29
CA GLY A 91 -5.84 -0.53 3.98
C GLY A 91 -6.71 0.00 2.83
N ILE A 92 -8.01 -0.31 2.84
CA ILE A 92 -8.96 0.15 1.81
C ILE A 92 -9.02 1.68 1.82
N ARG A 93 -9.08 2.28 3.02
CA ARG A 93 -9.06 3.74 3.17
C ARG A 93 -7.77 4.35 2.65
N ILE A 94 -6.61 3.73 2.93
CA ILE A 94 -5.31 4.15 2.40
C ILE A 94 -5.31 4.11 0.87
N PHE A 95 -5.77 3.02 0.25
CA PHE A 95 -5.77 2.91 -1.21
C PHE A 95 -6.71 3.93 -1.88
N GLN A 96 -7.87 4.20 -1.28
CA GLN A 96 -8.77 5.27 -1.74
C GLN A 96 -8.09 6.65 -1.72
N LEU A 97 -7.34 6.95 -0.65
CA LEU A 97 -6.57 8.18 -0.52
C LEU A 97 -5.45 8.26 -1.55
N ILE A 98 -4.68 7.18 -1.74
CA ILE A 98 -3.60 7.11 -2.74
C ILE A 98 -4.18 7.32 -4.15
N ARG A 99 -5.37 6.76 -4.44
CA ARG A 99 -6.07 6.99 -5.71
C ARG A 99 -6.51 8.44 -5.89
N GLU A 100 -7.04 9.10 -4.86
CA GLU A 100 -7.32 10.54 -4.93
C GLU A 100 -6.03 11.34 -5.18
N GLN A 101 -4.95 10.96 -4.49
CA GLN A 101 -3.65 11.61 -4.63
C GLN A 101 -3.02 11.41 -6.01
N SER A 102 -3.22 10.26 -6.65
CA SER A 102 -2.66 9.95 -7.97
C SER A 102 -3.26 10.83 -9.07
N VAL A 103 -4.51 11.26 -8.94
CA VAL A 103 -5.13 12.25 -9.84
C VAL A 103 -4.37 13.58 -9.78
N TYR A 104 -4.14 14.11 -8.58
CA TYR A 104 -3.36 15.34 -8.41
C TYR A 104 -1.89 15.18 -8.85
N ALA A 105 -1.31 14.00 -8.65
CA ALA A 105 0.02 13.67 -9.14
C ALA A 105 0.07 13.71 -10.67
N MET A 106 -0.93 13.13 -11.35
CA MET A 106 -1.04 13.15 -12.81
C MET A 106 -1.22 14.57 -13.35
N GLU A 107 -2.09 15.38 -12.74
CA GLU A 107 -2.20 16.82 -13.06
C GLU A 107 -0.84 17.53 -12.92
N ALA A 108 -0.04 17.14 -11.92
CA ALA A 108 1.29 17.70 -11.69
C ALA A 108 2.34 17.25 -12.72
N VAL A 109 2.20 16.05 -13.30
CA VAL A 109 3.01 15.58 -14.44
C VAL A 109 2.65 16.36 -15.69
N MET A 110 1.35 16.54 -15.95
CA MET A 110 0.86 17.20 -17.17
C MET A 110 1.02 18.73 -17.16
N SER A 111 1.22 19.33 -15.97
CA SER A 111 1.47 20.76 -15.83
C SER A 111 2.95 21.13 -16.03
N LEU A 112 3.21 22.32 -16.61
CA LEU A 112 4.55 22.90 -16.65
C LEU A 112 5.14 23.03 -15.24
N TYR A 113 6.34 22.49 -15.05
CA TYR A 113 7.01 22.58 -13.77
C TYR A 113 7.66 23.96 -13.57
N ILE A 114 7.13 24.72 -12.61
CA ILE A 114 7.72 25.99 -12.16
C ILE A 114 8.48 25.72 -10.85
N PRO A 115 9.81 25.97 -10.79
CA PRO A 115 10.58 25.85 -9.54
C PRO A 115 9.96 26.65 -8.39
N GLY A 116 9.92 26.06 -7.18
CA GLY A 116 9.33 26.70 -6.00
C GLY A 116 7.80 26.60 -5.88
N SER A 117 7.08 26.30 -6.97
CA SER A 117 5.61 26.23 -6.97
C SER A 117 5.02 25.21 -5.99
N ARG A 118 5.79 24.20 -5.55
CA ARG A 118 5.41 23.23 -4.50
C ARG A 118 5.13 23.85 -3.13
N PHE A 119 5.68 25.03 -2.86
CA PHE A 119 5.51 25.74 -1.60
C PHE A 119 4.30 26.67 -1.62
N LEU A 120 3.76 26.97 -2.80
CA LEU A 120 2.56 27.78 -2.94
C LEU A 120 1.34 27.02 -2.38
N PRO A 121 0.44 27.70 -1.67
CA PRO A 121 -0.69 27.08 -1.00
C PRO A 121 -1.87 26.83 -1.96
N THR A 122 -1.61 26.26 -3.15
CA THR A 122 -2.65 25.93 -4.13
C THR A 122 -3.56 24.81 -3.59
N LYS A 123 -4.78 24.70 -4.12
CA LYS A 123 -5.74 23.65 -3.74
C LYS A 123 -5.13 22.25 -3.89
N ARG A 124 -4.47 22.00 -5.03
CA ARG A 124 -3.74 20.75 -5.32
C ARG A 124 -2.65 20.48 -4.28
N ASN A 125 -1.78 21.44 -4.00
CA ASN A 125 -0.66 21.25 -3.07
C ASN A 125 -1.15 21.01 -1.63
N ARG A 126 -2.20 21.73 -1.19
CA ARG A 126 -2.82 21.53 0.13
C ARG A 126 -3.43 20.13 0.24
N LYS A 127 -4.18 19.70 -0.77
CA LYS A 127 -4.80 18.36 -0.81
C LYS A 127 -3.76 17.25 -0.82
N MET A 128 -2.74 17.33 -1.66
CA MET A 128 -1.66 16.34 -1.70
C MET A 128 -0.93 16.19 -0.37
N LYS A 129 -0.66 17.31 0.33
CA LYS A 129 -0.02 17.29 1.66
C LYS A 129 -0.94 16.70 2.73
N ALA A 130 -2.23 17.05 2.72
CA ALA A 130 -3.20 16.52 3.68
C ALA A 130 -3.37 15.00 3.52
N ILE A 131 -3.50 14.54 2.27
CA ILE A 131 -3.61 13.10 1.96
C ILE A 131 -2.34 12.35 2.36
N ASP A 132 -1.15 12.85 2.00
CA ASP A 132 0.12 12.22 2.40
C ASP A 132 0.23 12.10 3.93
N HIS A 133 -0.17 13.13 4.66
CA HIS A 133 -0.17 13.10 6.12
C HIS A 133 -1.12 12.03 6.68
N GLU A 134 -2.35 11.95 6.17
CA GLU A 134 -3.33 10.94 6.59
C GLU A 134 -2.84 9.51 6.27
N VAL A 135 -2.37 9.27 5.05
CA VAL A 135 -1.84 7.96 4.61
C VAL A 135 -0.67 7.53 5.49
N ARG A 136 0.32 8.41 5.71
CA ARG A 136 1.47 8.11 6.55
C ARG A 136 1.06 7.77 7.98
N ASN A 137 0.12 8.51 8.55
CA ASN A 137 -0.34 8.26 9.92
C ASN A 137 -1.09 6.92 10.03
N SER A 138 -1.95 6.60 9.06
CA SER A 138 -2.68 5.33 9.02
C SER A 138 -1.71 4.14 8.89
N ILE A 139 -0.78 4.18 7.93
CA ILE A 139 0.22 3.11 7.76
C ILE A 139 1.09 2.99 9.02
N LYS A 140 1.52 4.12 9.59
CA LYS A 140 2.30 4.14 10.84
C LYS A 140 1.52 3.45 11.96
N SER A 141 0.23 3.71 12.11
CA SER A 141 -0.62 3.05 13.11
C SER A 141 -0.67 1.54 12.90
N ILE A 142 -0.87 1.08 11.67
CA ILE A 142 -0.87 -0.35 11.32
C ILE A 142 0.48 -0.99 11.69
N ILE A 143 1.61 -0.36 11.34
CA ILE A 143 2.96 -0.85 11.66
C ILE A 143 3.13 -0.98 13.19
N HIS A 144 2.74 0.04 13.97
CA HIS A 144 2.91 0.00 15.43
C HIS A 144 2.06 -1.09 16.07
N ASN A 145 0.81 -1.25 15.64
CA ASN A 145 -0.07 -2.30 16.13
C ASN A 145 0.49 -3.69 15.81
N LYS A 146 1.00 -3.87 14.59
CA LYS A 146 1.59 -5.15 14.16
C LYS A 146 2.88 -5.47 14.92
N LEU A 147 3.79 -4.50 15.07
CA LEU A 147 5.01 -4.67 15.87
C LEU A 147 4.71 -5.01 17.34
N LYS A 148 3.65 -4.43 17.91
CA LYS A 148 3.20 -4.75 19.28
C LYS A 148 2.72 -6.20 19.38
N ALA A 149 1.88 -6.65 18.43
CA ALA A 149 1.40 -8.02 18.36
C ALA A 149 2.56 -9.03 18.20
N MET A 150 3.51 -8.72 17.30
CA MET A 150 4.74 -9.53 17.09
C MET A 150 5.54 -9.73 18.38
N LYS A 151 5.73 -8.67 19.17
CA LYS A 151 6.44 -8.76 20.46
C LYS A 151 5.70 -9.56 21.51
N ALA A 152 4.36 -9.56 21.46
CA ALA A 152 3.52 -10.37 22.35
C ALA A 152 3.41 -11.84 21.89
N GLY A 153 3.87 -12.16 20.68
CA GLY A 153 3.69 -13.48 20.08
C GLY A 153 2.25 -13.76 19.62
N GLU A 154 1.47 -12.71 19.37
CA GLU A 154 0.02 -12.80 19.12
C GLU A 154 -0.36 -12.59 17.64
N GLY A 155 -0.98 -13.58 17.02
CA GLY A 155 -1.58 -13.43 15.68
C GLY A 155 -0.72 -13.94 14.53
N ASN A 156 -1.23 -13.75 13.31
CA ASN A 156 -0.59 -14.17 12.06
C ASN A 156 0.05 -12.96 11.37
N TYR A 157 1.28 -13.12 10.85
CA TYR A 157 2.06 -12.09 10.16
C TYR A 157 2.43 -12.49 8.73
N ASP A 158 1.70 -13.43 8.13
CA ASP A 158 1.90 -13.88 6.74
C ASP A 158 1.39 -12.89 5.69
N ASP A 159 0.88 -11.72 6.10
CA ASP A 159 0.65 -10.59 5.20
C ASP A 159 1.97 -9.91 4.78
N LEU A 160 1.96 -9.16 3.66
CA LEU A 160 3.17 -8.55 3.11
C LEU A 160 3.90 -7.67 4.12
N LEU A 161 3.17 -6.85 4.88
CA LEU A 161 3.76 -5.99 5.90
C LEU A 161 4.39 -6.82 7.02
N GLY A 162 3.71 -7.85 7.51
CA GLY A 162 4.23 -8.76 8.52
C GLY A 162 5.54 -9.43 8.09
N ILE A 163 5.57 -10.01 6.89
CA ILE A 163 6.76 -10.66 6.34
C ILE A 163 7.92 -9.66 6.16
N MET A 164 7.62 -8.44 5.70
CA MET A 164 8.61 -7.38 5.54
C MET A 164 9.19 -6.93 6.89
N LEU A 165 8.35 -6.76 7.92
CA LEU A 165 8.81 -6.39 9.27
C LEU A 165 9.63 -7.50 9.92
N GLU A 166 9.25 -8.76 9.72
CA GLU A 166 10.01 -9.92 10.19
C GLU A 166 11.38 -9.99 9.53
N SER A 167 11.43 -9.87 8.20
CA SER A 167 12.66 -9.86 7.42
C SER A 167 13.58 -8.71 7.84
N ASN A 168 13.01 -7.54 8.11
CA ASN A 168 13.74 -6.38 8.59
C ASN A 168 14.36 -6.60 9.98
N SER A 169 13.58 -7.17 10.91
CA SER A 169 14.04 -7.45 12.27
C SER A 169 15.20 -8.45 12.29
N LYS A 170 15.09 -9.53 11.50
CA LYS A 170 16.16 -10.53 11.33
C LYS A 170 17.46 -9.93 10.83
N VAL A 171 17.40 -9.02 9.86
CA VAL A 171 18.60 -8.35 9.32
C VAL A 171 19.25 -7.43 10.36
N VAL A 172 18.45 -6.71 11.15
CA VAL A 172 18.97 -5.83 12.22
C VAL A 172 19.65 -6.65 13.32
N GLU A 173 19.07 -7.79 13.71
CA GLU A 173 19.64 -8.68 14.73
C GLU A 173 20.95 -9.35 14.26
N GLN A 174 20.98 -9.86 13.03
CA GLN A 174 22.14 -10.59 12.49
C GLN A 174 23.37 -9.71 12.24
N ASN A 175 23.17 -8.44 11.85
CA ASN A 175 24.28 -7.55 11.47
C ASN A 175 24.74 -6.64 12.61
N GLN A 176 24.14 -6.74 13.80
CA GLN A 176 24.40 -5.88 14.97
C GLN A 176 24.40 -4.36 14.66
N ASN A 177 23.80 -3.95 13.54
CA ASN A 177 23.92 -2.59 13.03
C ASN A 177 22.64 -2.16 12.30
N GLN A 178 22.03 -1.07 12.78
CA GLN A 178 20.75 -0.55 12.27
C GLN A 178 20.83 -0.09 10.81
N SER A 179 22.03 0.17 10.28
CA SER A 179 22.24 0.66 8.91
C SER A 179 21.75 -0.30 7.81
N HIS A 180 21.66 -1.61 8.11
CA HIS A 180 21.27 -2.63 7.14
C HIS A 180 19.76 -2.90 7.09
N GLY A 181 18.99 -2.43 8.07
CA GLY A 181 17.53 -2.52 8.09
C GLY A 181 16.84 -1.27 7.52
N MET A 182 15.57 -1.39 7.15
CA MET A 182 14.69 -0.28 6.84
C MET A 182 14.22 0.43 8.12
N THR A 183 14.21 1.76 8.07
CA THR A 183 13.54 2.60 9.05
C THR A 183 12.02 2.48 8.94
N ILE A 184 11.28 2.85 9.99
CA ILE A 184 9.80 2.91 9.92
C ILE A 184 9.33 3.82 8.78
N TYR A 185 10.06 4.92 8.52
CA TYR A 185 9.75 5.82 7.43
C TYR A 185 9.86 5.13 6.07
N GLU A 186 10.95 4.39 5.85
CA GLU A 186 11.14 3.60 4.62
C GLU A 186 10.07 2.53 4.46
N VAL A 187 9.71 1.82 5.55
CA VAL A 187 8.62 0.84 5.51
C VAL A 187 7.29 1.50 5.12
N ILE A 188 7.00 2.72 5.62
CA ILE A 188 5.80 3.47 5.23
C ILE A 188 5.81 3.77 3.73
N GLU A 189 6.94 4.18 3.16
CA GLU A 189 7.06 4.45 1.73
C GLU A 189 6.85 3.20 0.88
N GLU A 190 7.41 2.05 1.28
CA GLU A 190 7.19 0.78 0.58
C GLU A 190 5.72 0.32 0.68
N CYS A 191 5.05 0.53 1.82
CA CYS A 191 3.61 0.25 1.94
C CYS A 191 2.73 1.15 1.06
N LYS A 192 3.19 2.35 0.68
CA LYS A 192 2.48 3.21 -0.29
C LYS A 192 2.65 2.72 -1.73
N LEU A 193 3.64 1.85 -1.99
CA LEU A 193 3.90 1.25 -3.31
C LEU A 193 3.23 -0.10 -3.53
N PHE A 194 2.85 -0.81 -2.46
CA PHE A 194 2.08 -2.05 -2.54
C PHE A 194 0.73 -1.81 -3.23
#